data_AF-A0A969LK90-F1
#
_entry.id   AF-A0A969LK90-F1
#
_cell.length_a   1.000
_cell.length_b   1.000
_cell.length_c   1.000
_cell.angle_alpha   90.00
_cell.angle_beta   90.00
_cell.angle_gamma   90.00
#
_symmetry.space_group_name_H-M   'P 1'
#
loop_
_entity.id
_entity.type
_entity.pdbx_description
1 polymer ?
#
loop_
_entity_poly.entity_id
_entity_poly.type
_entity_poly.pdbx_seq_one_letter_code
_entity_poly.pdbx_strand_id
1 'polypeptide(L)' 'MRFSSLSAGRSINLALSDRGIKALEEVGIMNEIRKICIPMHGRSIHNSDGSTAFQPYGKKDNLSIQFPGVS' A
#
# COMPACT_ATOMS: atom_id res chain seq x y z
N MET A 1 4.74 -8.14 -25.91
CA MET A 1 4.70 -6.68 -25.70
C MET A 1 3.26 -6.23 -25.87
N ARG A 2 2.71 -5.40 -24.96
CA ARG A 2 1.36 -4.85 -25.12
C ARG A 2 1.41 -3.57 -25.97
N PHE A 3 0.48 -3.47 -26.91
CA PHE A 3 0.29 -2.39 -27.87
C PHE A 3 -1.09 -1.78 -27.57
N SER A 4 -1.19 -0.72 -26.76
CA SER A 4 -2.47 -0.04 -26.54
C SER A 4 -2.27 1.36 -25.97
N SER A 5 -2.89 2.33 -26.62
CA SER A 5 -3.05 3.73 -26.21
C SER A 5 -3.63 3.85 -24.79
N LEU A 6 -2.93 4.60 -23.93
CA LEU A 6 -3.32 4.94 -22.55
C LEU A 6 -4.61 5.77 -22.53
N SER A 7 -5.77 5.10 -22.53
CA SER A 7 -7.08 5.69 -22.24
C SER A 7 -7.35 5.53 -20.75
N ALA A 8 -7.45 6.67 -20.04
CA ALA A 8 -7.67 6.84 -18.60
C ALA A 8 -6.63 6.17 -17.69
N GLY A 9 -5.94 6.97 -16.86
CA GLY A 9 -4.97 6.46 -15.89
C GLY A 9 -5.63 5.43 -14.99
N ARG A 10 -5.20 4.17 -15.05
CA ARG A 10 -5.66 3.18 -14.08
C ARG A 10 -5.10 3.58 -12.73
N SER A 11 -5.98 3.84 -11.77
CA SER A 11 -5.59 4.06 -10.38
C SER A 11 -4.84 2.82 -9.89
N ILE A 12 -3.52 2.91 -9.77
CA ILE A 12 -2.70 1.85 -9.22
C ILE A 12 -2.44 2.20 -7.78
N ASN A 13 -2.89 1.31 -6.90
CA ASN A 13 -2.55 1.37 -5.50
C ASN A 13 -1.32 0.49 -5.25
N LEU A 14 -0.28 1.06 -4.64
CA LEU A 14 0.97 0.37 -4.33
C LEU A 14 1.15 0.27 -2.81
N ALA A 15 1.59 -0.90 -2.34
CA ALA A 15 1.98 -1.11 -0.96
C ALA A 15 3.51 -1.06 -0.82
N LEU A 16 3.99 -0.27 0.14
CA LEU A 16 5.39 -0.10 0.48
C LEU A 16 5.71 -0.91 1.75
N SER A 17 6.74 -1.74 1.69
CA SER A 17 7.28 -2.46 2.85
C SER A 17 8.31 -1.63 3.62
N ASP A 18 8.72 -2.12 4.79
CA ASP A 18 9.78 -1.53 5.62
C ASP A 18 11.04 -1.13 4.83
N ARG A 19 11.52 -1.99 3.92
CA ARG A 19 12.69 -1.68 3.06
C ARG A 19 12.47 -0.47 2.16
N GLY A 20 11.26 -0.33 1.61
CA GLY A 20 10.91 0.81 0.78
C GLY A 20 10.79 2.09 1.59
N ILE A 21 10.23 2.00 2.80
CA ILE A 21 10.14 3.12 3.75
C ILE A 21 11.54 3.62 4.09
N LYS A 22 12.44 2.70 4.47
CA LYS A 22 13.82 3.04 4.83
C LYS A 22 14.57 3.72 3.69
N ALA A 23 14.42 3.24 2.46
CA ALA A 23 15.02 3.89 1.29
C ALA A 23 14.51 5.33 1.10
N LEU A 24 13.22 5.57 1.30
CA LEU A 24 12.64 6.93 1.19
C LEU A 24 13.05 7.83 2.36
N GLU A 25 13.29 7.26 3.54
CA GLU A 25 13.84 7.97 4.71
C GLU A 25 15.31 8.37 4.46
N GLU A 26 16.13 7.48 3.91
CA GLU A 26 17.53 7.76 3.54
C GLU A 26 17.65 8.88 2.49
N VAL A 27 16.69 8.98 1.57
CA VAL A 27 16.62 10.05 0.56
C VAL A 27 15.92 11.32 1.10
N GLY A 28 15.39 11.29 2.32
CA GLY A 28 14.81 12.45 3.00
C GLY A 28 13.42 12.87 2.52
N ILE A 29 12.74 12.06 1.70
CA ILE A 29 11.44 12.39 1.10
C ILE A 29 10.25 11.73 1.81
N MET A 30 10.51 10.87 2.81
CA MET A 30 9.45 10.11 3.48
C MET A 30 8.38 10.98 4.15
N ASN A 31 8.74 12.17 4.64
CA ASN A 31 7.78 13.07 5.30
C ASN A 31 6.67 13.56 4.34
N GLU A 32 7.01 13.85 3.09
CA GLU A 32 6.03 14.24 2.08
C GLU A 32 5.21 13.04 1.61
N ILE A 33 5.86 11.88 1.47
CA ILE A 33 5.20 10.63 1.12
C ILE A 33 4.17 10.23 2.17
N ARG A 34 4.47 10.36 3.47
CA ARG A 34 3.54 10.04 4.56
C ARG A 34 2.22 10.82 4.48
N LYS A 35 2.21 12.03 3.93
CA LYS A 35 0.98 12.85 3.78
C LYS A 35 0.00 12.29 2.76
N ILE A 36 0.49 11.54 1.78
CA ILE A 36 -0.30 10.98 0.69
C ILE A 36 -0.49 9.46 0.84
N CYS A 37 -0.36 8.95 2.05
CA CYS A 37 -0.19 7.53 2.33
C CYS A 37 -1.16 7.07 3.42
N ILE A 38 -1.70 5.87 3.26
CA ILE A 38 -2.64 5.24 4.20
C ILE A 38 -1.91 4.10 4.94
N PRO A 39 -1.95 4.06 6.27
CA PRO A 39 -1.34 2.98 7.04
C PRO A 39 -2.12 1.67 6.88
N MET A 40 -1.41 0.55 6.68
CA MET A 40 -1.98 -0.79 6.71
C MET A 40 -1.39 -1.61 7.86
N HIS A 41 -2.23 -2.00 8.80
CA HIS A 41 -1.84 -2.75 10.02
C HIS A 41 -1.96 -4.27 9.86
N GLY A 42 -2.67 -4.74 8.84
CA GLY A 42 -2.93 -6.15 8.62
C GLY A 42 -3.69 -6.37 7.32
N ARG A 43 -4.08 -7.63 7.09
CA ARG A 43 -4.95 -8.02 6.00
C ARG A 43 -6.33 -8.40 6.54
N SER A 44 -7.36 -7.92 5.85
CA SER A 44 -8.72 -8.47 5.98
C SER A 44 -8.90 -9.58 4.94
N ILE A 45 -9.30 -10.74 5.42
CA ILE A 45 -9.57 -11.93 4.61
C ILE A 45 -11.10 -12.09 4.58
N HIS A 46 -11.67 -12.03 3.38
CA HIS A 46 -13.09 -12.31 3.16
C HIS A 46 -13.24 -13.79 2.84
N ASN A 47 -13.92 -14.53 3.72
CA ASN A 47 -14.19 -15.93 3.55
C ASN A 47 -15.41 -16.14 2.65
N SER A 48 -15.50 -17.30 2.02
CA SER A 48 -16.61 -17.66 1.13
C SER A 48 -17.96 -17.82 1.83
N ASP A 49 -17.98 -17.95 3.16
CA ASP A 49 -19.20 -17.97 3.98
C ASP A 49 -19.71 -16.55 4.33
N GLY A 50 -19.03 -15.50 3.86
CA GLY A 50 -19.36 -14.11 4.15
C GLY A 50 -18.75 -13.57 5.45
N SER A 51 -18.08 -14.41 6.23
CA SER A 51 -17.33 -13.94 7.39
C SER A 51 -16.06 -13.18 6.96
N THR A 52 -15.60 -12.26 7.80
CA THR A 52 -14.33 -11.54 7.58
C THR A 52 -13.41 -11.77 8.75
N ALA A 53 -12.16 -12.15 8.47
CA ALA A 53 -11.12 -12.34 9.46
C ALA A 53 -10.02 -11.29 9.29
N PHE A 54 -9.58 -10.67 10.38
CA PHE A 54 -8.45 -9.74 10.37
C PHE A 54 -7.18 -10.43 10.86
N GLN A 55 -6.09 -10.32 10.09
CA GLN A 55 -4.78 -10.84 10.46
C GLN A 55 -3.73 -9.72 10.46
N PRO A 56 -3.14 -9.37 11.62
CA PRO A 56 -2.11 -8.35 11.69
C PRO A 56 -0.81 -8.79 10.98
N TYR A 57 -0.04 -7.85 10.43
CA TYR A 57 1.21 -8.14 9.71
C TYR A 57 2.42 -8.51 10.60
N GLY A 58 2.27 -8.58 11.94
CA GLY A 58 3.34 -8.98 12.85
C GLY A 58 3.06 -8.65 14.33
N LYS A 59 4.06 -8.90 15.20
CA LYS A 59 4.05 -8.59 16.64
C LYS A 59 4.43 -7.13 16.97
N LYS A 60 5.18 -6.49 16.08
CA LYS A 60 5.44 -5.04 16.07
C LYS A 60 4.71 -4.49 14.87
N ASP A 61 4.29 -3.23 14.95
CA ASP A 61 3.65 -2.46 13.86
C ASP A 61 4.51 -2.44 12.60
N ASN A 62 4.51 -3.56 11.86
CA ASN A 62 5.05 -3.67 10.51
C ASN A 62 4.11 -2.86 9.64
N LEU A 63 4.34 -1.55 9.65
CA LEU A 63 3.56 -0.56 8.95
C LEU A 63 3.86 -0.74 7.46
N SER A 64 2.90 -1.31 6.74
CA SER A 64 2.90 -1.23 5.30
C SER A 64 2.15 0.05 4.92
N ILE A 65 2.69 0.81 3.98
CA ILE A 65 2.09 2.08 3.57
C ILE A 65 1.47 1.92 2.20
N GLN A 66 0.24 2.40 2.05
CA GLN A 66 -0.54 2.26 0.84
C GLN A 66 -0.78 3.63 0.20
N PHE A 67 -0.48 3.78 -1.09
CA PHE A 67 -0.78 5.02 -1.81
C PHE A 67 -2.23 4.98 -2.33
N PRO A 68 -3.07 5.97 -2.03
CA PRO A 68 -4.41 6.04 -2.61
C PRO A 68 -4.29 6.15 -4.13
N GLY A 69 -5.08 5.36 -4.84
CA GLY A 69 -5.12 5.45 -6.29
C GLY A 69 -5.69 6.82 -6.72
N VAL A 70 -5.04 7.48 -7.68
CA VAL A 70 -5.60 8.64 -8.39
C VAL A 70 -6.61 8.14 -9.44
N SER A 71 -7.87 8.55 -9.28
CA SER A 71 -8.98 8.28 -10.22
C SER A 71 -8.84 8.99 -11.56
#